data_AF-A0A8J7DPM7-F1
#
_entry.id   AF-A0A8J7DPM7-F1
#
_cell.length_a   1.000
_cell.length_b   1.000
_cell.length_c   1.000
_cell.angle_alpha   90.00
_cell.angle_beta   90.00
_cell.angle_gamma   90.00
#
_symmetry.space_group_name_H-M   'P 1'
#
loop_
_entity.id
_entity.type
_entity.pdbx_description
1 polymer ?
#
loop_
_entity_poly.entity_id
_entity_poly.type
_entity_poly.pdbx_seq_one_letter_code
_entity_poly.pdbx_strand_id
1 'polypeptide(L)' 'MLADADLLPDLPDVKPATTANWSRSFLSKTLALRSVDGVHTAVTLINRYSSGHANQQFGQF' A
#
# COMPACT_ATOMS: atom_id res chain seq x y z
N MET A 1 -1.95 11.62 -1.61
CA MET A 1 -1.46 10.36 -1.01
C MET A 1 -2.58 9.76 -0.18
N LEU A 2 -2.68 8.42 -0.12
CA LEU A 2 -3.66 7.69 0.68
C LEU A 2 -2.92 6.79 1.70
N ALA A 3 -3.51 6.54 2.85
CA ALA A 3 -2.95 5.59 3.81
C ALA A 3 -4.01 4.78 4.57
N ASP A 4 -3.60 3.60 5.03
CA ASP A 4 -4.36 2.78 5.97
C ASP A 4 -4.53 3.51 7.31
N ALA A 5 -5.57 3.14 8.07
CA ALA A 5 -5.98 3.84 9.29
C ALA A 5 -4.87 3.91 10.34
N ASP A 6 -4.06 2.85 10.41
CA ASP A 6 -2.92 2.71 11.32
C ASP A 6 -1.83 3.79 11.10
N LEU A 7 -1.69 4.29 9.87
CA LEU A 7 -0.65 5.26 9.50
C LEU A 7 -1.12 6.72 9.53
N LEU A 8 -2.41 6.97 9.68
CA LEU A 8 -2.97 8.32 9.70
C LEU A 8 -2.43 9.20 10.85
N PRO A 9 -2.17 8.68 12.07
CA PRO A 9 -1.61 9.49 13.15
C PRO A 9 -0.22 10.06 12.85
N ASP A 10 0.60 9.34 12.08
CA ASP A 10 1.99 9.69 11.80
C ASP A 10 2.18 10.45 10.47
N LEU A 11 1.12 10.59 9.66
CA LEU A 11 1.16 11.19 8.33
C LEU A 11 0.23 12.42 8.25
N PRO A 12 0.74 13.64 8.55
CA PRO A 12 -0.04 14.84 8.32
C PRO A 12 -0.35 15.00 6.81
N ASP A 13 -1.60 15.35 6.49
CA ASP A 13 -2.11 15.60 5.12
C ASP A 13 -2.31 14.35 4.22
N VAL A 14 -2.58 13.19 4.80
CA VAL A 14 -2.94 11.98 4.05
C VAL A 14 -4.42 11.62 4.22
N LYS A 15 -5.09 11.25 3.11
CA LYS A 15 -6.48 10.80 3.13
C LYS A 15 -6.56 9.29 3.43
N PRO A 16 -7.59 8.81 4.12
CA PRO A 16 -7.77 7.38 4.35
C PRO A 16 -7.96 6.63 3.02
N ALA A 17 -7.27 5.50 2.87
CA ALA A 17 -7.48 4.56 1.78
C ALA A 17 -8.75 3.74 2.01
N THR A 18 -9.53 3.52 0.96
CA THR A 18 -10.71 2.65 0.98
C THR A 18 -10.38 1.27 0.43
N THR A 19 -11.22 0.26 0.71
CA THR A 19 -11.04 -1.10 0.15
C THR A 19 -10.95 -1.10 -1.38
N ALA A 20 -11.73 -0.24 -2.04
CA ALA A 20 -11.73 -0.11 -3.50
C ALA A 20 -10.42 0.47 -4.06
N ASN A 21 -9.66 1.22 -3.25
CA ASN A 21 -8.38 1.77 -3.66
C ASN A 21 -7.29 0.69 -3.78
N TRP A 22 -7.40 -0.41 -3.04
CA TRP A 22 -6.42 -1.50 -3.09
C TRP A 22 -6.54 -2.34 -4.37
N SER A 23 -7.75 -2.52 -4.89
CA SER A 23 -7.99 -3.32 -6.09
C SER A 23 -7.86 -2.55 -7.41
N ARG A 24 -7.48 -1.27 -7.38
CA ARG A 24 -7.49 -0.40 -8.57
C ARG A 24 -6.11 0.23 -8.80
N SER A 25 -5.62 0.12 -10.04
CA SER A 25 -4.46 0.93 -10.46
C SER A 25 -4.84 2.40 -10.56
N PHE A 26 -4.09 3.27 -9.89
CA PHE A 26 -4.39 4.70 -9.84
C PHE A 26 -4.08 5.45 -11.13
N LEU A 27 -3.22 4.90 -12.01
CA LEU A 27 -2.79 5.48 -13.30
C LEU A 27 -2.46 6.99 -13.24
N SER A 28 -1.99 7.45 -12.09
CA SER A 28 -1.74 8.85 -11.73
C SER A 28 -0.64 8.91 -10.67
N LYS A 29 -0.17 10.10 -10.31
CA LYS A 29 0.83 10.31 -9.24
C LYS A 29 0.23 10.12 -7.84
N THR A 30 -0.48 9.02 -7.63
CA THR A 30 -1.16 8.68 -6.37
C THR A 30 -0.50 7.45 -5.76
N LEU A 31 -0.06 7.60 -4.52
CA LEU A 31 0.50 6.51 -3.70
C LEU A 31 -0.48 6.16 -2.57
N ALA A 32 -0.71 4.87 -2.34
CA ALA A 32 -1.45 4.34 -1.20
C ALA A 32 -0.49 3.53 -0.29
N LEU A 33 -0.45 3.84 1.00
CA LEU A 33 0.47 3.22 1.96
C LEU A 33 -0.29 2.37 2.97
N ARG A 34 0.27 1.22 3.31
CA ARG A 34 -0.27 0.32 4.33
C ARG A 34 0.86 -0.28 5.17
N SER A 35 0.70 -0.20 6.48
CA SER A 35 1.56 -0.90 7.44
C SER A 35 1.23 -2.40 7.43
N VAL A 36 2.25 -3.23 7.57
CA VAL A 36 2.11 -4.69 7.58
C VAL A 36 3.06 -5.27 8.62
N ASP A 37 2.59 -6.29 9.35
CA ASP A 37 3.35 -6.90 10.45
C ASP A 37 4.58 -7.72 10.02
N GLY A 38 4.85 -7.80 8.71
CA GLY A 38 6.02 -8.50 8.19
C GLY A 38 5.98 -8.78 6.69
N VAL A 39 7.10 -9.29 6.19
CA VAL A 39 7.31 -9.54 4.74
C VAL A 39 6.30 -10.52 4.15
N HIS A 40 5.86 -11.52 4.92
CA HIS A 40 4.89 -12.50 4.42
C HIS A 40 3.53 -11.85 4.16
N THR A 41 3.05 -11.02 5.09
CA THR A 41 1.82 -10.22 4.92
C THR A 41 1.94 -9.26 3.75
N ALA A 42 3.11 -8.63 3.56
CA ALA A 42 3.38 -7.79 2.40
C ALA A 42 3.24 -8.57 1.07
N VAL A 43 3.87 -9.75 0.98
CA VAL A 43 3.80 -10.62 -0.20
C VAL A 43 2.37 -11.05 -0.49
N THR A 44 1.59 -11.45 0.53
CA THR A 44 0.18 -11.83 0.34
C THR A 44 -0.64 -10.67 -0.24
N LEU A 45 -0.45 -9.45 0.25
CA LEU A 45 -1.17 -8.28 -0.25
C LEU A 45 -0.74 -7.91 -1.67
N ILE A 46 0.56 -7.97 -1.97
CA ILE A 46 1.10 -7.77 -3.31
C ILE A 46 0.48 -8.79 -4.28
N ASN A 47 0.50 -10.09 -3.95
CA ASN A 47 -0.05 -11.12 -4.82
C ASN A 47 -1.57 -10.98 -5.03
N ARG A 48 -2.29 -10.41 -4.06
CA ARG A 48 -3.73 -10.19 -4.14
C ARG A 48 -4.11 -8.98 -5.00
N TYR A 49 -3.34 -7.89 -4.90
CA TYR A 49 -3.74 -6.59 -5.42
C TYR A 49 -2.86 -6.07 -6.57
N SER A 50 -1.67 -6.63 -6.76
CA SER A 50 -0.81 -6.30 -7.89
C SER A 50 -1.35 -6.91 -9.19
N SER A 51 -1.21 -6.19 -10.29
CA SER A 51 -1.48 -6.71 -11.63
C SER A 51 -0.31 -7.54 -12.20
N GLY A 52 0.79 -7.71 -11.44
CA GLY A 52 1.98 -8.46 -11.87
C GLY A 52 2.93 -7.69 -12.79
N HIS A 53 2.65 -6.42 -13.11
CA HIS A 53 3.47 -5.61 -14.02
C HIS A 53 4.78 -5.11 -13.41
N ALA A 54 4.79 -4.75 -12.13
CA ALA A 54 5.98 -4.34 -11.39
C ALA A 54 5.74 -4.45 -9.88
N ASN A 55 6.71 -4.97 -9.14
CA ASN A 55 6.72 -4.96 -7.69
C ASN A 55 8.16 -4.77 -7.18
N GLN A 56 8.33 -4.01 -6.09
CA GLN A 56 9.62 -3.79 -5.44
C GLN A 56 9.45 -3.95 -3.92
N GLN A 57 10.42 -4.60 -3.28
CA GLN A 57 10.50 -4.75 -1.82
C GLN A 57 11.85 -4.22 -1.36
N PHE A 58 11.87 -3.50 -0.24
CA PHE A 58 13.10 -2.98 0.35
C PHE A 58 13.22 -3.55 1.77
N GLY A 59 14.33 -4.24 2.04
CA GLY A 59 14.66 -4.83 3.34
C GLY A 59 16.16 -5.09 3.40
N GLN A 60 16.77 -4.71 4.52
CA GLN A 60 18.22 -4.85 4.75
C GLN A 60 18.44 -6.27 5.28
N PHE A 61 19.24 -7.07 4.57
CA PHE A 61 19.69 -8.39 5.03
C PHE A 61 20.79 -8.24 6.08
#